data_AF-A0A3B9QXB0-F1
#
_entry.id   AF-A0A3B9QXB0-F1
#
_cell.length_a   1.000
_cell.length_b   1.000
_cell.length_c   1.000
_cell.angle_alpha   90.00
_cell.angle_beta   90.00
_cell.angle_gamma   90.00
#
_symmetry.space_group_name_H-M   'P 1'
#
loop_
_entity.id
_entity.type
_entity.pdbx_description
1 polymer ?
#
loop_
_entity_poly.entity_id
_entity_poly.type
_entity_poly.pdbx_seq_one_letter_code
_entity_poly.pdbx_strand_id
1 'polypeptide(L)' 'MIWKVYLSGEIHSDWRQQLIDGTKANDLPITFTSAVTDHEASDAAGDLLGAEENPFWRDHKSSKVNAIRIKTHLENCDIA' A
#
# COMPACT_ATOMS: atom_id res chain seq x y z
N MET A 1 11.83 -5.14 -20.14
CA MET A 1 11.57 -4.05 -19.17
C MET A 1 10.44 -4.53 -18.28
N ILE A 2 10.56 -4.41 -16.96
CA ILE A 2 9.50 -4.79 -16.01
C ILE A 2 8.80 -3.51 -15.58
N TRP A 3 7.50 -3.42 -15.80
CA TRP A 3 6.67 -2.28 -15.38
C TRP A 3 6.39 -2.33 -13.89
N LYS A 4 6.55 -1.22 -13.20
CA LYS A 4 6.17 -1.06 -11.79
C LYS A 4 4.79 -0.43 -11.73
N VAL A 5 3.83 -1.16 -11.18
CA VAL A 5 2.45 -0.68 -11.05
C VAL A 5 2.10 -0.52 -9.58
N TYR A 6 1.55 0.62 -9.21
CA TYR A 6 1.00 0.85 -7.87
C TYR A 6 -0.49 0.54 -7.84
N LEU A 7 -0.96 -0.17 -6.80
CA LEU A 7 -2.36 -0.48 -6.58
C LEU A 7 -2.88 0.28 -5.35
N SER A 8 -3.97 1.01 -5.53
CA SER A 8 -4.60 1.79 -4.46
C SER A 8 -5.14 0.89 -3.32
N GLY A 9 -5.40 1.52 -2.18
CA GLY A 9 -5.81 0.84 -0.93
C GLY A 9 -7.26 0.39 -0.85
N GLU A 10 -8.05 0.46 -1.93
CA GLU A 10 -9.46 0.03 -1.92
C GLU A 10 -9.58 -1.48 -1.64
N ILE A 11 -10.42 -1.86 -0.67
CA ILE A 11 -10.53 -3.24 -0.14
C ILE A 11 -11.98 -3.79 -0.16
N HIS A 12 -12.93 -3.05 -0.71
CA HIS A 12 -14.35 -3.44 -0.80
C HIS A 12 -14.67 -4.27 -2.05
N SER A 13 -13.69 -4.53 -2.91
CA SER A 13 -13.78 -5.48 -4.02
C SER A 13 -12.47 -6.23 -4.25
N ASP A 14 -12.49 -7.22 -5.14
CA ASP A 14 -11.38 -8.11 -5.48
C ASP A 14 -10.57 -7.64 -6.70
N TRP A 15 -10.81 -6.42 -7.20
CA TRP A 15 -10.22 -5.90 -8.45
C TRP A 15 -8.68 -6.04 -8.52
N ARG A 16 -7.98 -5.86 -7.39
CA ARG A 16 -6.51 -6.03 -7.33
C ARG A 16 -6.12 -7.46 -7.67
N GLN A 17 -6.84 -8.41 -7.10
CA GLN A 17 -6.58 -9.83 -7.34
C GLN A 17 -6.88 -10.18 -8.79
N GLN A 18 -8.01 -9.71 -9.33
CA GLN A 18 -8.34 -9.90 -10.75
C GLN A 18 -7.27 -9.33 -11.68
N LEU A 19 -6.75 -8.14 -11.38
CA LEU A 19 -5.68 -7.52 -12.17
C LEU A 19 -4.39 -8.33 -12.07
N ILE A 20 -3.95 -8.68 -10.86
CA ILE A 20 -2.74 -9.49 -10.63
C ILE A 20 -2.85 -10.82 -11.38
N ASP A 21 -3.96 -11.52 -11.25
CA ASP A 21 -4.16 -12.82 -11.91
C ASP A 21 -4.24 -12.69 -13.42
N GLY A 22 -4.90 -11.65 -13.93
CA GLY A 22 -4.93 -11.33 -15.36
C GLY A 22 -3.54 -11.07 -15.93
N THR A 23 -2.69 -10.32 -15.23
CA THR A 23 -1.31 -10.07 -15.69
C THR A 23 -0.45 -11.33 -15.69
N LYS A 24 -0.61 -12.19 -14.68
CA LYS A 24 0.09 -13.49 -14.62
C LYS A 24 -0.37 -14.44 -15.72
N ALA A 25 -1.67 -14.53 -15.97
CA ALA A 25 -2.24 -15.39 -17.00
C ALA A 25 -1.79 -15.01 -18.42
N ASN A 26 -1.44 -13.75 -18.63
CA ASN A 26 -0.95 -13.22 -19.91
C ASN A 26 0.58 -13.05 -19.95
N ASP A 27 1.31 -13.54 -18.94
CA ASP A 27 2.78 -13.43 -18.82
C ASP A 27 3.31 -12.00 -19.01
N LEU A 28 2.59 -11.01 -18.43
CA LEU A 28 2.97 -9.61 -18.55
C LEU A 28 4.12 -9.29 -17.59
N PRO A 29 5.16 -8.55 -18.04
CA PRO A 29 6.33 -8.23 -17.22
C PRO A 29 6.01 -7.08 -16.25
N ILE A 30 5.22 -7.36 -15.21
CA ILE A 30 4.72 -6.37 -14.25
C ILE A 30 5.13 -6.77 -12.82
N THR A 31 5.52 -5.78 -12.02
CA THR A 31 5.68 -5.89 -10.56
C THR A 31 4.73 -4.93 -9.89
N PHE A 32 3.98 -5.42 -8.91
CA PHE A 32 3.03 -4.62 -8.16
C PHE A 32 3.59 -4.14 -6.83
N THR A 33 3.21 -2.92 -6.46
CA THR A 33 3.29 -2.37 -5.11
C THR A 33 1.91 -1.89 -4.70
N SER A 34 1.62 -1.75 -3.42
CA SER A 34 0.30 -1.30 -2.96
C SER A 34 0.37 -0.61 -1.60
N ALA A 35 -0.73 0.06 -1.25
CA ALA A 35 -0.98 0.41 0.14
C ALA A 35 -1.05 -0.83 1.05
N VAL A 36 -0.84 -0.65 2.35
CA VAL A 36 -1.09 -1.67 3.37
C VAL A 36 -2.61 -1.82 3.53
N THR A 37 -3.12 -3.04 3.32
CA THR A 37 -4.56 -3.33 3.34
C THR A 37 -5.00 -4.07 4.59
N ASP A 38 -4.03 -4.59 5.35
CA ASP A 38 -4.28 -5.17 6.66
C ASP A 38 -4.55 -4.03 7.66
N HIS A 39 -5.73 -4.06 8.27
CA HIS A 39 -6.18 -2.99 9.15
C HIS A 39 -5.26 -2.83 10.37
N GLU A 40 -4.92 -3.93 11.04
CA GLU A 40 -4.10 -3.89 12.25
C GLU A 40 -2.70 -3.36 11.96
N ALA A 41 -2.06 -3.83 10.90
CA ALA A 41 -0.74 -3.36 10.47
C ALA A 41 -0.76 -1.91 9.99
N SER A 42 -1.85 -1.47 9.35
CA SER A 42 -2.03 -0.07 8.93
C SER A 42 -2.17 0.85 10.14
N ASP A 43 -3.02 0.49 11.10
CA ASP A 43 -3.29 1.28 12.31
C ASP A 43 -2.06 1.34 13.24
N ALA A 44 -1.22 0.30 13.22
CA ALA A 44 0.03 0.20 13.98
C ALA A 44 1.27 0.71 13.23
N ALA A 45 1.14 1.26 12.02
CA ALA A 45 2.28 1.59 11.17
C ALA A 45 3.31 2.55 11.83
N GLY A 46 2.85 3.40 12.75
CA GLY A 46 3.67 4.35 13.51
C GLY A 46 4.30 3.80 14.79
N ASP A 47 3.91 2.63 15.27
CA ASP A 47 4.26 2.15 16.62
C ASP A 47 5.77 1.87 16.77
N LEU A 48 6.46 1.55 15.67
CA LEU A 48 7.92 1.38 15.62
C LEU A 48 8.71 2.68 15.89
N LEU A 49 8.05 3.84 15.84
CA LEU A 49 8.64 5.15 16.13
C LEU A 49 8.43 5.57 17.59
N GLY A 50 7.92 4.68 18.45
CA GLY A 50 7.65 4.92 19.86
C GLY A 50 6.16 4.73 20.19
N ALA A 51 5.87 4.36 21.44
CA ALA A 51 4.49 4.21 21.90
C ALA A 51 3.76 5.56 21.97
N GLU A 52 2.47 5.58 21.64
CA GLU A 52 1.57 6.71 21.89
C GLU A 52 0.44 6.25 22.80
N GLU A 53 0.22 6.96 23.90
CA GLU A 53 -0.89 6.66 24.82
C GLU A 53 -2.22 7.22 24.31
N ASN A 54 -2.18 8.34 23.58
CA ASN A 54 -3.37 8.97 23.04
C ASN A 54 -3.74 8.34 21.68
N PRO A 55 -4.94 7.73 21.53
CA PRO A 55 -5.37 7.10 20.29
C PRO A 55 -5.32 8.04 19.07
N PHE A 56 -5.64 9.33 19.26
CA PHE A 56 -5.57 10.33 18.18
C PHE A 56 -4.13 10.49 17.66
N TRP A 57 -3.15 10.57 18.56
CA TRP A 57 -1.75 10.74 18.17
C TRP A 57 -1.16 9.45 17.57
N ARG A 58 -1.59 8.28 18.06
CA ARG A 58 -1.25 7.00 17.44
C ARG A 58 -1.72 6.95 15.99
N ASP A 59 -3.00 7.23 15.74
CA ASP A 59 -3.60 7.24 14.40
C ASP A 59 -2.97 8.29 13.49
N HIS A 60 -2.78 9.52 13.99
CA HIS A 60 -2.13 10.59 13.24
C HIS A 60 -0.69 10.25 12.84
N LYS A 61 0.03 9.50 13.68
CA LYS A 61 1.38 9.03 13.38
C LYS A 61 1.38 7.91 12.35
N SER A 62 0.54 6.89 12.52
CA SER A 62 0.41 5.77 11.58
C SER A 62 -0.04 6.24 10.20
N SER A 63 -1.02 7.15 10.12
CA SER A 63 -1.47 7.74 8.86
C SER A 63 -0.35 8.50 8.13
N LYS A 64 0.53 9.22 8.86
CA LYS A 64 1.71 9.87 8.25
C LYS A 64 2.74 8.88 7.73
N VAL A 65 3.00 7.78 8.45
CA VAL A 65 3.90 6.72 7.96
C VAL A 65 3.35 6.12 6.66
N ASN A 66 2.06 5.82 6.63
CA ASN A 66 1.41 5.30 5.42
C ASN A 66 1.44 6.32 4.28
N ALA A 67 1.24 7.61 4.55
CA ALA A 67 1.35 8.67 3.55
C ALA A 67 2.76 8.75 2.92
N ILE A 68 3.82 8.61 3.74
CA ILE A 68 5.20 8.54 3.24
C ILE A 68 5.38 7.33 2.32
N ARG A 69 4.97 6.13 2.77
CA ARG A 69 5.07 4.89 1.98
C ARG A 69 4.35 5.00 0.64
N ILE A 70 3.10 5.47 0.65
CA ILE A 70 2.27 5.63 -0.54
C ILE A 70 2.91 6.62 -1.50
N LYS A 71 3.34 7.79 -1.00
CA LYS A 71 4.02 8.79 -1.83
C LYS A 71 5.28 8.21 -2.48
N THR A 72 6.10 7.49 -1.72
CA THR A 72 7.30 6.84 -2.26
C THR A 72 6.95 5.79 -3.31
N HIS A 73 5.89 5.00 -3.14
CA HIS A 73 5.49 4.03 -4.16
C HIS A 73 4.97 4.70 -5.43
N LEU A 74 4.17 5.76 -5.30
CA LEU A 74 3.70 6.56 -6.43
C LEU A 74 4.85 7.22 -7.21
N GLU A 75 5.87 7.72 -6.51
CA GLU A 75 7.05 8.32 -7.15
C GLU A 75 7.94 7.29 -7.87
N ASN A 76 7.87 6.02 -7.48
CA ASN A 76 8.73 4.96 -7.98
C ASN A 76 8.04 3.98 -8.95
N CYS A 77 6.74 4.16 -9.21
CA CYS A 77 5.99 3.37 -10.18
C CYS A 77 5.97 4.04 -11.55
N ASP A 78 5.78 3.23 -12.59
CA ASP A 78 5.56 3.70 -13.95
C ASP A 78 4.07 4.02 -14.20
N ILE A 79 3.17 3.35 -13.47
CA ILE A 79 1.70 3.45 -13.58
C ILE A 79 1.08 3.37 -12.19
N ALA A 80 0.06 4.20 -11.91
CA ALA A 80 -0.68 4.26 -10.64
C ALA A 80 -2.19 4.36 -10.87
#